data_AF-A0A443IFL1-F1
#
_entry.id   AF-A0A443IFL1-F1
#
_cell.length_a   1.000
_cell.length_b   1.000
_cell.length_c   1.000
_cell.angle_alpha   90.00
_cell.angle_beta   90.00
_cell.angle_gamma   90.00
#
_symmetry.space_group_name_H-M   'P 1'
#
loop_
_entity.id
_entity.type
_entity.pdbx_description
1 polymer ?
#
loop_
_entity_poly.entity_id
_entity_poly.type
_entity_poly.pdbx_seq_one_letter_code
_entity_poly.pdbx_strand_id
1 'polypeptide(L)'
;MKENNIPLDSKNIMPEWITIKEAIKITNKLIKTSLTESDIYRHAMCGHIRLSIYFQSQVILQKIKTRNHKIKFRPIETSVTQRLCLLERNCFMSGRNLIISTEGNYIYPVQKIIDTSLAGYEYILIQNMLAKSLRIPLPVAGMNNINYGITVTISGELFKVFERISWNERIKQQTSLLPENIIPDINEHNVEQKMNKCRRKGYFPIHALPPDACFVIRYSELEKLINMSFDIPTPEASSTRISTPLSRLFWLACKHNDAISPLIEKPYKLLSIFEQWASADGITDRLSGDTLKTALNRGSPSPTSSSN
;
A
#
# COMPACT_ATOMS: atom_id res chain seq x y z
N MET A 1 -21.18 -23.35 18.10
CA MET A 1 -20.40 -22.39 17.30
C MET A 1 -19.48 -23.22 16.42
N LYS A 2 -19.75 -23.25 15.11
CA LYS A 2 -18.89 -23.94 14.15
C LYS A 2 -18.03 -22.86 13.49
N GLU A 3 -16.74 -22.87 13.80
CA GLU A 3 -15.73 -22.20 13.00
C GLU A 3 -15.78 -22.85 11.61
N ASN A 4 -16.28 -22.12 10.62
CA ASN A 4 -16.16 -22.53 9.23
C ASN A 4 -14.74 -22.20 8.77
N ASN A 5 -13.77 -22.98 9.23
CA ASN A 5 -12.50 -23.13 8.54
C ASN A 5 -12.80 -23.80 7.21
N ILE A 6 -12.95 -23.01 6.15
CA ILE A 6 -12.96 -23.53 4.79
C ILE A 6 -11.58 -24.16 4.59
N PRO A 7 -11.46 -25.50 4.49
CA PRO A 7 -10.20 -26.11 4.20
C PRO A 7 -9.92 -25.83 2.73
N LEU A 8 -8.91 -25.00 2.44
CA LEU A 8 -8.29 -24.91 1.12
C LEU A 8 -7.53 -26.22 0.87
N ASP A 9 -8.27 -27.32 0.68
CA ASP A 9 -7.71 -28.58 0.23
C ASP A 9 -7.84 -28.66 -1.29
N SER A 10 -6.83 -28.09 -1.96
CA SER A 10 -6.36 -28.63 -3.22
C SER A 10 -4.86 -28.38 -3.31
N LYS A 11 -4.08 -29.45 -3.40
CA LYS A 11 -2.63 -29.45 -3.66
C LYS A 11 -2.30 -28.92 -5.06
N ASN A 12 -2.65 -27.67 -5.34
CA ASN A 12 -1.91 -26.86 -6.31
C ASN A 12 -0.85 -26.14 -5.50
N ILE A 13 0.41 -26.53 -5.67
CA ILE A 13 1.55 -25.78 -5.14
C ILE A 13 1.47 -24.41 -5.83
N MET A 14 0.79 -23.46 -5.18
CA MET A 14 0.70 -22.11 -5.71
C MET A 14 2.12 -21.54 -5.70
N PRO A 15 2.59 -20.99 -6.84
CA PRO A 15 3.90 -20.39 -6.87
C PRO A 15 3.96 -19.31 -5.79
N GLU A 16 5.05 -19.31 -5.03
CA GLU A 16 5.23 -18.43 -3.87
C GLU A 16 5.04 -16.95 -4.23
N TRP A 17 5.39 -16.60 -5.47
CA TRP A 17 5.25 -15.28 -6.07
C TRP A 17 4.43 -15.37 -7.35
N ILE A 18 3.52 -14.42 -7.52
CA ILE A 18 2.65 -14.31 -8.69
C ILE A 18 2.63 -12.87 -9.21
N THR A 19 2.41 -12.70 -10.51
CA THR A 19 2.19 -11.38 -11.09
C THR A 19 0.88 -10.77 -10.57
N ILE A 20 0.76 -9.44 -10.61
CA ILE A 20 -0.47 -8.74 -10.21
C ILE A 20 -1.69 -9.24 -11.00
N LYS A 21 -1.52 -9.55 -12.29
CA LYS A 21 -2.59 -10.07 -13.15
C LYS A 21 -3.01 -11.49 -12.75
N GLU A 22 -2.06 -12.34 -12.39
CA GLU A 22 -2.36 -13.69 -11.88
C GLU A 22 -3.07 -13.61 -10.53
N ALA A 23 -2.60 -12.74 -9.62
CA ALA A 23 -3.22 -12.51 -8.32
C ALA A 23 -4.70 -12.15 -8.47
N ILE A 24 -5.03 -11.22 -9.35
CA ILE A 24 -6.43 -10.84 -9.63
C ILE A 24 -7.23 -12.03 -10.17
N LYS A 25 -6.68 -12.78 -11.13
CA LYS A 25 -7.35 -13.96 -11.70
C LYS A 25 -7.62 -15.03 -10.66
N ILE A 26 -6.68 -15.25 -9.74
CA ILE A 26 -6.81 -16.22 -8.64
C ILE A 26 -7.87 -15.75 -7.65
N THR A 27 -7.76 -14.52 -7.16
CA THR A 27 -8.68 -13.97 -6.16
C THR A 27 -10.11 -13.89 -6.67
N ASN A 28 -10.32 -13.44 -7.91
CA ASN A 28 -11.67 -13.32 -8.49
C ASN A 28 -12.31 -14.67 -8.81
N LYS A 29 -11.55 -15.77 -8.83
CA LYS A 29 -12.11 -17.13 -8.86
C LYS A 29 -12.54 -17.61 -7.48
N LEU A 30 -11.89 -17.11 -6.42
CA LEU A 30 -12.10 -17.55 -5.04
C LEU A 30 -13.19 -16.74 -4.32
N ILE A 31 -13.39 -15.47 -4.68
CA ILE A 31 -14.26 -14.52 -3.96
C ILE A 31 -15.31 -13.92 -4.90
N LYS A 32 -16.50 -13.63 -4.35
CA LYS A 32 -17.58 -12.92 -5.08
C LYS A 32 -17.27 -11.45 -5.37
N THR A 33 -16.42 -10.82 -4.57
CA THR A 33 -15.96 -9.44 -4.78
C THR A 33 -14.78 -9.43 -5.74
N SER A 34 -14.82 -8.55 -6.74
CA SER A 34 -13.75 -8.42 -7.72
C SER A 34 -12.62 -7.57 -7.17
N LEU A 35 -11.49 -8.20 -6.85
CA LEU A 35 -10.22 -7.51 -6.63
C LEU A 35 -9.75 -6.88 -7.94
N THR A 36 -9.36 -5.61 -7.90
CA THR A 36 -8.80 -4.89 -9.06
C THR A 36 -7.31 -4.61 -8.90
N GLU A 37 -6.62 -4.27 -9.99
CA GLU A 37 -5.23 -3.78 -9.93
C GLU A 37 -5.11 -2.57 -9.00
N SER A 38 -6.11 -1.68 -9.03
CA SER A 38 -6.12 -0.46 -8.22
C SER A 38 -6.12 -0.75 -6.72
N ASP A 39 -6.79 -1.82 -6.29
CA ASP A 39 -6.85 -2.20 -4.89
C ASP A 39 -5.47 -2.68 -4.41
N ILE A 40 -4.82 -3.55 -5.19
CA ILE A 40 -3.47 -4.03 -4.88
C ILE A 40 -2.50 -2.84 -4.79
N TYR A 41 -2.51 -1.93 -5.76
CA TYR A 41 -1.61 -0.77 -5.74
C TYR A 41 -1.89 0.17 -4.56
N ARG A 42 -3.16 0.43 -4.20
CA ARG A 42 -3.49 1.23 -3.01
C ARG A 42 -2.98 0.59 -1.74
N HIS A 43 -3.26 -0.70 -1.54
CA HIS A 43 -2.83 -1.40 -0.33
C HIS A 43 -1.30 -1.50 -0.22
N ALA A 44 -0.59 -1.65 -1.34
CA ALA A 44 0.87 -1.58 -1.38
C ALA A 44 1.39 -0.19 -0.98
N MET A 45 0.83 0.88 -1.52
CA MET A 45 1.22 2.26 -1.19
C MET A 45 0.93 2.63 0.27
N CYS A 46 -0.16 2.10 0.84
CA CYS A 46 -0.50 2.29 2.25
C CYS A 46 0.30 1.38 3.21
N GLY A 47 1.15 0.48 2.68
CA GLY A 47 1.96 -0.43 3.49
C GLY A 47 1.19 -1.61 4.10
N HIS A 48 -0.04 -1.86 3.67
CA HIS A 48 -0.84 -3.03 4.11
C HIS A 48 -0.29 -4.34 3.56
N ILE A 49 0.29 -4.29 2.37
CA ILE A 49 0.96 -5.42 1.73
C ILE A 49 2.32 -5.02 1.18
N ARG A 50 3.17 -6.02 0.97
CA ARG A 50 4.46 -5.85 0.31
C ARG A 50 4.42 -6.39 -1.12
N LEU A 51 5.04 -5.62 -2.01
CA LEU A 51 5.33 -6.07 -3.36
C LEU A 51 6.81 -6.42 -3.47
N SER A 52 7.10 -7.29 -4.42
CA SER A 52 8.44 -7.62 -4.86
C SER A 52 8.62 -7.20 -6.31
N ILE A 53 9.87 -7.08 -6.74
CA ILE A 53 10.23 -6.88 -8.14
C ILE A 53 10.88 -8.17 -8.63
N TYR A 54 10.31 -8.75 -9.69
CA TYR A 54 10.93 -9.82 -10.44
C TYR A 54 11.83 -9.23 -11.53
N PHE A 55 13.13 -9.51 -11.45
CA PHE A 55 14.13 -9.17 -12.45
C PHE A 55 14.52 -10.42 -13.23
N GLN A 56 14.04 -10.56 -14.47
CA GLN A 56 14.42 -11.71 -15.30
C GLN A 56 15.93 -11.66 -15.64
N SER A 57 16.42 -10.49 -16.08
CA SER A 57 17.86 -10.24 -16.25
C SER A 57 18.59 -10.04 -14.92
N GLN A 58 19.88 -10.39 -14.88
CA GLN A 58 20.71 -10.19 -13.70
C GLN A 58 20.91 -8.70 -13.41
N VAL A 59 20.55 -8.28 -12.20
CA VAL A 59 20.89 -6.97 -11.66
C VAL A 59 22.05 -7.06 -10.67
N ILE A 60 22.67 -5.92 -10.39
CA ILE A 60 23.68 -5.76 -9.34
C ILE A 60 23.11 -4.88 -8.24
N LEU A 61 23.42 -5.18 -6.99
CA LEU A 61 22.95 -4.40 -5.85
C LEU A 61 24.13 -3.81 -5.10
N GLN A 62 23.90 -2.66 -4.47
CA GLN A 62 24.82 -2.08 -3.50
C GLN A 62 24.04 -1.50 -2.33
N LYS A 63 24.52 -1.75 -1.10
CA LYS A 63 23.83 -1.34 0.12
C LYS A 63 23.74 0.17 0.20
N ILE A 64 22.59 0.69 0.61
CA ILE A 64 22.35 2.12 0.80
C ILE A 64 22.84 2.53 2.19
N LYS A 65 23.59 3.63 2.26
CA LYS A 65 23.98 4.24 3.53
C LYS A 65 22.77 4.86 4.20
N THR A 66 22.44 4.40 5.40
CA THR A 66 21.38 4.98 6.24
C THR A 66 21.95 5.53 7.55
N ARG A 67 21.42 6.66 8.02
CA ARG A 67 21.70 7.20 9.36
C ARG A 67 20.38 7.52 10.03
N ASN A 68 20.13 6.99 11.22
CA ASN A 68 18.87 7.16 11.96
C ASN A 68 17.64 6.85 11.08
N HIS A 69 17.66 5.73 10.36
CA HIS A 69 16.59 5.31 9.43
C HIS A 69 16.34 6.26 8.24
N LYS A 70 17.22 7.23 7.98
CA LYS A 70 17.15 8.13 6.82
C LYS A 70 18.23 7.79 5.79
N ILE A 71 17.88 7.83 4.51
CA ILE A 71 18.80 7.62 3.40
C ILE A 71 19.79 8.79 3.33
N LYS A 72 21.08 8.49 3.25
CA LYS A 72 22.13 9.50 3.08
C LYS A 72 22.34 9.82 1.60
N PHE A 73 22.37 11.11 1.27
CA PHE A 73 22.72 11.59 -0.07
C PHE A 73 24.16 12.09 -0.11
N ARG A 74 24.78 12.03 -1.29
CA ARG A 74 26.09 12.64 -1.55
C ARG A 74 26.05 13.43 -2.85
N PRO A 75 26.86 14.49 -2.96
CA PRO A 75 27.07 15.14 -4.24
C PRO A 75 27.81 14.22 -5.20
N ILE A 76 27.56 14.39 -6.49
CA ILE A 76 28.36 13.80 -7.57
C ILE A 76 29.50 14.74 -7.96
N GLU A 77 30.62 14.19 -8.43
CA GLU A 77 31.77 14.98 -8.88
C GLU A 77 31.40 15.89 -10.07
N THR A 78 32.25 16.90 -10.31
CA THR A 78 31.98 17.99 -11.26
C THR A 78 31.96 17.54 -12.73
N SER A 79 32.58 16.40 -13.08
CA SER A 79 32.68 16.00 -14.50
C SER A 79 31.31 15.75 -15.13
N VAL A 80 31.08 16.36 -16.30
CA VAL A 80 29.84 16.26 -17.07
C VAL A 80 29.53 14.79 -17.41
N THR A 81 30.55 14.01 -17.81
CA THR A 81 30.40 12.59 -18.16
C THR A 81 29.90 11.75 -16.99
N GLN A 82 30.42 11.95 -15.77
CA GLN A 82 29.94 11.21 -14.61
C GLN A 82 28.50 11.59 -14.27
N ARG A 83 28.19 12.89 -14.29
CA ARG A 83 26.83 13.41 -14.07
C ARG A 83 25.86 12.79 -15.07
N LEU A 84 26.20 12.80 -16.35
CA LEU A 84 25.41 12.20 -17.42
C LEU A 84 25.13 10.71 -17.18
N CYS A 85 26.14 9.94 -16.76
CA CYS A 85 26.00 8.50 -16.62
C CYS A 85 25.27 8.06 -15.34
N LEU A 86 25.37 8.85 -14.26
CA LEU A 86 24.89 8.47 -12.91
C LEU A 86 23.56 9.14 -12.53
N LEU A 87 23.23 10.32 -13.07
CA LEU A 87 21.97 11.01 -12.78
C LEU A 87 20.86 10.52 -13.72
N GLU A 88 19.62 10.68 -13.27
CA GLU A 88 18.47 10.58 -14.16
C GLU A 88 18.38 11.87 -15.01
N ARG A 89 17.78 11.77 -16.21
CA ARG A 89 17.69 12.86 -17.19
C ARG A 89 17.22 14.19 -16.58
N ASN A 90 16.08 14.22 -15.92
CA ASN A 90 15.55 15.46 -15.35
C ASN A 90 16.45 15.99 -14.22
N CYS A 91 17.10 15.11 -13.45
CA CYS A 91 18.09 15.52 -12.44
C CYS A 91 19.33 16.16 -13.09
N PHE A 92 19.83 15.57 -14.18
CA PHE A 92 20.93 16.13 -14.96
C PHE A 92 20.60 17.52 -15.51
N MET A 93 19.43 17.63 -16.17
CA MET A 93 18.94 18.86 -16.81
C MET A 93 18.66 19.98 -15.81
N SER A 94 18.13 19.66 -14.63
CA SER A 94 17.86 20.63 -13.57
C SER A 94 19.09 21.00 -12.73
N GLY A 95 20.28 20.46 -13.05
CA GLY A 95 21.50 20.70 -12.29
C GLY A 95 21.51 20.06 -10.90
N ARG A 96 20.60 19.14 -10.60
CA ARG A 96 20.52 18.46 -9.30
C ARG A 96 21.60 17.38 -9.20
N ASN A 97 22.69 17.72 -8.54
CA ASN A 97 23.90 16.90 -8.46
C ASN A 97 23.94 16.01 -7.21
N LEU A 98 22.82 15.38 -6.84
CA LEU A 98 22.72 14.52 -5.65
C LEU A 98 22.37 13.08 -6.05
N ILE A 99 23.04 12.12 -5.43
CA ILE A 99 22.72 10.69 -5.55
C ILE A 99 22.68 10.03 -4.18
N ILE A 100 21.94 8.92 -4.08
CA ILE A 100 21.95 8.06 -2.89
C ILE A 100 23.37 7.57 -2.65
N SER A 101 23.84 7.72 -1.41
CA SER A 101 25.11 7.16 -0.96
C SER A 101 24.98 5.66 -0.76
N THR A 102 25.93 4.92 -1.31
CA THR A 102 26.02 3.46 -1.15
C THR A 102 27.29 3.08 -0.40
N GLU A 103 27.30 1.87 0.16
CA GLU A 103 28.42 1.29 0.89
C GLU A 103 28.60 -0.19 0.62
N GLY A 104 29.77 -0.69 1.02
CA GLY A 104 30.16 -2.08 0.81
C GLY A 104 30.37 -2.42 -0.66
N ASN A 105 30.52 -3.71 -0.89
CA ASN A 105 30.77 -4.28 -2.21
C ASN A 105 29.49 -4.39 -3.02
N TYR A 106 29.65 -4.40 -4.35
CA TYR A 106 28.58 -4.79 -5.26
C TYR A 106 28.28 -6.28 -5.07
N ILE A 107 27.01 -6.62 -4.93
CA ILE A 107 26.55 -8.00 -4.79
C ILE A 107 25.68 -8.40 -5.98
N TYR A 108 25.76 -9.68 -6.32
CA TYR A 108 24.93 -10.31 -7.34
C TYR A 108 23.88 -11.15 -6.64
N PRO A 109 22.62 -10.68 -6.54
CA PRO A 109 21.58 -11.44 -5.87
C PRO A 109 21.36 -12.77 -6.61
N VAL A 110 21.30 -13.86 -5.83
CA VAL A 110 21.00 -15.20 -6.33
C VAL A 110 19.52 -15.28 -6.70
N GLN A 111 18.66 -14.67 -5.88
CA GLN A 111 17.23 -14.56 -6.15
C GLN A 111 16.95 -13.51 -7.22
N LYS A 112 16.06 -13.85 -8.15
CA LYS A 112 15.57 -12.93 -9.19
C LYS A 112 14.39 -12.08 -8.72
N ILE A 113 13.69 -12.53 -7.68
CA ILE A 113 12.59 -11.80 -7.05
C ILE A 113 13.10 -11.21 -5.75
N ILE A 114 12.97 -9.89 -5.60
CA ILE A 114 13.49 -9.16 -4.44
C ILE A 114 12.41 -8.23 -3.93
N ASP A 115 12.19 -8.24 -2.63
CA ASP A 115 11.22 -7.36 -1.96
C ASP A 115 11.54 -5.90 -2.22
N THR A 116 10.52 -5.05 -2.18
CA THR A 116 10.70 -3.62 -2.13
C THR A 116 9.87 -3.01 -1.02
N SER A 117 10.49 -2.12 -0.23
CA SER A 117 9.78 -1.30 0.75
C SER A 117 9.17 -0.04 0.14
N LEU A 118 9.22 0.12 -1.19
CA LEU A 118 8.79 1.32 -1.91
C LEU A 118 9.46 2.60 -1.38
N ALA A 119 10.75 2.54 -1.07
CA ALA A 119 11.52 3.65 -0.48
C ALA A 119 12.16 4.58 -1.53
N GLY A 120 12.20 4.16 -2.79
CA GLY A 120 12.78 4.87 -3.93
C GLY A 120 11.75 5.19 -5.01
N TYR A 121 12.23 5.25 -6.26
CA TYR A 121 11.40 5.64 -7.41
C TYR A 121 10.31 4.61 -7.75
N GLU A 122 10.44 3.38 -7.28
CA GLU A 122 9.42 2.34 -7.42
C GLU A 122 8.07 2.73 -6.81
N TYR A 123 8.03 3.58 -5.77
CA TYR A 123 6.78 4.14 -5.24
C TYR A 123 6.03 4.94 -6.30
N ILE A 124 6.76 5.77 -7.06
CA ILE A 124 6.21 6.56 -8.17
C ILE A 124 5.77 5.65 -9.33
N LEU A 125 6.46 4.54 -9.56
CA LEU A 125 6.03 3.55 -10.56
C LEU A 125 4.67 2.94 -10.18
N ILE A 126 4.49 2.52 -8.92
CA ILE A 126 3.21 2.00 -8.43
C ILE A 126 2.13 3.10 -8.49
N GLN A 127 2.45 4.33 -8.11
CA GLN A 127 1.51 5.45 -8.20
C GLN A 127 1.05 5.71 -9.65
N ASN A 128 1.96 5.62 -10.62
CA ASN A 128 1.63 5.74 -12.05
C ASN A 128 0.77 4.57 -12.54
N MET A 129 1.05 3.35 -12.08
CA MET A 129 0.23 2.16 -12.39
C MET A 129 -1.17 2.30 -11.79
N LEU A 130 -1.29 2.80 -10.56
CA LEU A 130 -2.56 3.12 -9.91
C LEU A 130 -3.36 4.15 -10.72
N ALA A 131 -2.75 5.27 -11.09
CA ALA A 131 -3.41 6.30 -11.88
C ALA A 131 -3.96 5.76 -13.21
N LYS A 132 -3.17 4.94 -13.91
CA LYS A 132 -3.60 4.26 -15.14
C LYS A 132 -4.76 3.30 -14.89
N SER A 133 -4.70 2.49 -13.83
CA SER A 133 -5.77 1.54 -13.48
C SER A 133 -7.10 2.24 -13.18
N LEU A 134 -7.02 3.44 -12.58
CA LEU A 134 -8.18 4.28 -12.25
C LEU A 134 -8.63 5.20 -13.39
N ARG A 135 -7.89 5.23 -14.51
CA ARG A 135 -8.11 6.14 -15.64
C ARG A 135 -8.12 7.62 -15.23
N ILE A 136 -7.30 7.98 -14.25
CA ILE A 136 -7.08 9.37 -13.83
C ILE A 136 -5.77 9.92 -14.43
N PRO A 137 -5.61 11.25 -14.48
CA PRO A 137 -4.35 11.85 -14.91
C PRO A 137 -3.17 11.32 -14.09
N LEU A 138 -2.01 11.18 -14.75
CA LEU A 138 -0.77 10.86 -14.04
C LEU A 138 -0.48 11.95 -12.99
N PRO A 139 0.14 11.60 -11.85
CA PRO A 139 0.54 12.57 -10.85
C PRO A 139 1.35 13.69 -11.50
N VAL A 140 0.91 14.95 -11.30
CA VAL A 140 1.70 16.10 -11.72
C VAL A 140 3.06 15.98 -11.04
N ALA A 141 4.14 16.10 -11.83
CA ALA A 141 5.50 16.02 -11.33
C ALA A 141 5.75 17.17 -10.32
N GLY A 142 5.50 16.91 -9.04
CA GLY A 142 5.80 17.85 -7.95
C GLY A 142 7.29 17.88 -7.65
N MET A 143 7.71 18.82 -6.78
CA MET A 143 9.12 18.97 -6.36
C MET A 143 9.77 17.69 -5.79
N ASN A 144 8.95 16.71 -5.38
CA ASN A 144 9.36 15.47 -4.72
C ASN A 144 9.48 14.24 -5.64
N ASN A 145 9.17 14.35 -6.95
CA ASN A 145 9.29 13.22 -7.89
C ASN A 145 10.73 13.05 -8.41
N ILE A 146 11.71 13.17 -7.52
CA ILE A 146 13.12 13.05 -7.88
C ILE A 146 13.47 11.58 -8.02
N ASN A 147 13.93 11.19 -9.21
CA ASN A 147 14.33 9.83 -9.47
C ASN A 147 15.80 9.61 -9.07
N TYR A 148 15.99 9.03 -7.89
CA TYR A 148 17.32 8.64 -7.41
C TYR A 148 17.69 7.19 -7.74
N GLY A 149 16.88 6.50 -8.55
CA GLY A 149 17.03 5.11 -8.92
C GLY A 149 16.08 4.17 -8.17
N ILE A 150 16.05 2.92 -8.63
CA ILE A 150 15.25 1.83 -8.06
C ILE A 150 15.92 1.28 -6.81
N THR A 151 15.12 1.04 -5.77
CA THR A 151 15.57 0.38 -4.54
C THR A 151 14.82 -0.92 -4.25
N VAL A 152 15.53 -1.84 -3.60
CA VAL A 152 15.03 -3.14 -3.17
C VAL A 152 15.49 -3.43 -1.76
N THR A 153 14.83 -4.37 -1.09
CA THR A 153 15.04 -4.71 0.30
C THR A 153 15.42 -6.17 0.43
N ILE A 154 16.53 -6.45 1.11
CA ILE A 154 16.96 -7.82 1.44
C ILE A 154 17.19 -7.88 2.94
N SER A 155 16.51 -8.80 3.63
CA SER A 155 16.61 -8.98 5.08
C SER A 155 16.44 -7.68 5.89
N GLY A 156 15.54 -6.80 5.44
CA GLY A 156 15.27 -5.50 6.07
C GLY A 156 16.24 -4.38 5.71
N GLU A 157 17.32 -4.66 4.96
CA GLU A 157 18.28 -3.66 4.52
C GLU A 157 17.99 -3.15 3.11
N LEU A 158 18.21 -1.86 2.88
CA LEU A 158 17.98 -1.21 1.60
C LEU A 158 19.20 -1.32 0.68
N PHE A 159 18.93 -1.70 -0.56
CA PHE A 159 19.90 -1.76 -1.63
C PHE A 159 19.44 -0.94 -2.83
N LYS A 160 20.39 -0.32 -3.51
CA LYS A 160 20.17 0.34 -4.78
C LYS A 160 20.51 -0.61 -5.91
N VAL A 161 19.71 -0.56 -6.98
CA VAL A 161 19.88 -1.43 -8.16
C VAL A 161 20.78 -0.78 -9.20
N PHE A 162 21.71 -1.57 -9.74
CA PHE A 162 22.69 -1.17 -10.74
C PHE A 162 22.71 -2.16 -11.91
N GLU A 163 23.12 -1.64 -13.06
CA GLU A 163 23.51 -2.41 -14.24
C GLU A 163 25.03 -2.35 -14.45
N ARG A 164 25.58 -3.34 -15.14
CA ARG A 164 26.99 -3.36 -15.54
C ARG A 164 27.11 -3.26 -17.06
N ILE A 165 27.46 -2.07 -17.54
CA ILE A 165 27.57 -1.73 -18.95
C ILE A 165 28.85 -0.94 -19.21
N SER A 166 29.32 -0.85 -20.46
CA SER A 166 30.47 0.01 -20.77
C SER A 166 30.11 1.49 -20.64
N TRP A 167 31.11 2.33 -20.32
CA TRP A 167 30.92 3.79 -20.30
C TRP A 167 30.40 4.32 -21.64
N ASN A 168 30.90 3.80 -22.77
CA ASN A 168 30.46 4.23 -24.10
C ASN A 168 28.99 3.96 -24.35
N GLU A 169 28.54 2.73 -24.09
CA GLU A 169 27.14 2.36 -24.28
C GLU A 169 26.25 3.18 -23.34
N ARG A 170 26.67 3.39 -22.09
CA ARG A 170 25.91 4.22 -21.13
C ARG A 170 25.79 5.66 -21.58
N ILE A 171 26.88 6.28 -22.05
CA ILE A 171 26.86 7.64 -22.59
C ILE A 171 25.91 7.69 -23.78
N LYS A 172 26.03 6.77 -24.74
CA LYS A 172 25.15 6.71 -25.90
C LYS A 172 23.68 6.60 -25.51
N GLN A 173 23.35 5.73 -24.54
CA GLN A 173 22.00 5.59 -24.01
C GLN A 173 21.50 6.91 -23.39
N GLN A 174 22.28 7.54 -22.51
CA GLN A 174 21.88 8.77 -21.83
C GLN A 174 21.77 9.97 -22.79
N THR A 175 22.69 10.10 -23.75
CA THR A 175 22.63 11.16 -24.77
C THR A 175 21.41 11.01 -25.66
N SER A 176 21.00 9.79 -26.01
CA SER A 176 19.79 9.55 -26.81
C SER A 176 18.48 9.99 -26.13
N LEU A 177 18.51 10.18 -24.80
CA LEU A 177 17.37 10.62 -24.01
C LEU A 177 17.34 12.15 -23.82
N LEU A 178 18.41 12.87 -24.18
CA LEU A 178 18.53 14.31 -24.06
C LEU A 178 17.98 15.04 -25.30
N PRO A 179 17.48 16.28 -25.15
CA PRO A 179 17.07 17.08 -26.31
C PRO A 179 18.30 17.55 -27.11
N GLU A 180 18.11 17.73 -28.42
CA GLU A 180 19.18 18.00 -29.39
C GLU A 180 19.99 19.27 -29.09
N ASN A 181 19.39 20.25 -28.42
CA ASN A 181 20.01 21.55 -28.11
C ASN A 181 21.12 21.51 -27.05
N ILE A 182 21.35 20.37 -26.37
CA ILE A 182 22.35 20.22 -25.27
C ILE A 182 23.49 19.28 -25.66
N ILE A 183 23.35 18.59 -26.79
CA ILE A 183 24.36 17.67 -27.33
C ILE A 183 25.71 18.35 -27.68
N PRO A 184 25.78 19.62 -28.16
CA PRO A 184 27.06 20.24 -28.53
C PRO A 184 28.03 20.37 -27.35
N ASP A 185 27.56 20.81 -26.18
CA ASP A 185 28.39 21.00 -24.98
C ASP A 185 28.97 19.67 -24.45
N ILE A 186 28.30 18.55 -24.70
CA ILE A 186 28.77 17.22 -24.29
C ILE A 186 29.86 16.73 -25.27
N ASN A 187 29.73 17.02 -26.56
CA ASN A 187 30.68 16.60 -27.58
C ASN A 187 32.00 17.38 -27.54
N GLU A 188 31.98 18.69 -27.26
CA GLU A 188 33.21 19.50 -27.13
C GLU A 188 34.10 19.05 -25.96
N HIS A 189 33.50 18.54 -24.87
CA HIS A 189 34.24 18.01 -23.73
C HIS A 189 34.72 16.55 -23.90
N ASN A 190 34.36 15.86 -24.99
CA ASN A 190 34.64 14.44 -25.20
C ASN A 190 35.81 14.13 -26.15
N VAL A 191 36.42 15.14 -26.81
CA VAL A 191 37.37 14.86 -27.90
C VAL A 191 38.77 14.41 -27.42
N GLU A 192 39.22 14.74 -26.20
CA GLU A 192 40.65 14.52 -25.88
C GLU A 192 40.97 13.59 -24.70
N GLN A 193 40.00 13.17 -23.87
CA GLN A 193 40.30 12.33 -22.70
C GLN A 193 39.77 10.89 -22.78
N LYS A 194 40.60 10.04 -23.42
CA LYS A 194 40.83 8.59 -23.13
C LYS A 194 39.97 7.57 -23.88
N MET A 195 40.39 7.25 -25.10
CA MET A 195 40.01 6.03 -25.85
C MET A 195 40.16 4.71 -25.03
N ASN A 196 40.99 4.68 -23.99
CA ASN A 196 41.19 3.52 -23.12
C ASN A 196 40.23 3.43 -21.90
N LYS A 197 39.57 4.51 -21.47
CA LYS A 197 38.56 4.45 -20.37
C LYS A 197 37.19 3.98 -20.88
N CYS A 198 36.88 4.31 -22.12
CA CYS A 198 35.63 4.04 -22.83
C CYS A 198 35.22 2.57 -22.92
N ARG A 199 36.18 1.63 -22.94
CA ARG A 199 35.91 0.17 -22.97
C ARG A 199 35.72 -0.47 -21.59
N ARG A 200 36.01 0.24 -20.50
CA ARG A 200 35.86 -0.32 -19.15
C ARG A 200 34.38 -0.42 -18.79
N LYS A 201 33.98 -1.55 -18.21
CA LYS A 201 32.62 -1.71 -17.65
C LYS A 201 32.54 -0.95 -16.32
N GLY A 202 31.49 -0.17 -16.15
CA GLY A 202 31.14 0.51 -14.91
C GLY A 202 29.86 -0.05 -14.32
N TYR A 203 29.55 0.35 -13.08
CA TYR A 203 28.27 0.08 -12.44
C TYR A 203 27.46 1.36 -12.43
N PHE A 204 26.28 1.34 -13.06
CA PHE A 204 25.44 2.52 -13.21
C PHE A 204 24.07 2.28 -12.59
N PRO A 205 23.51 3.28 -11.90
CA PRO A 205 22.22 3.14 -11.25
C PRO A 205 21.10 3.00 -12.28
N ILE A 206 20.16 2.09 -11.99
CA ILE A 206 18.96 1.89 -12.79
C ILE A 206 17.91 2.90 -12.35
N HIS A 207 17.47 3.75 -13.28
CA HIS A 207 16.47 4.81 -13.06
C HIS A 207 15.08 4.44 -13.60
N ALA A 208 14.99 3.47 -14.51
CA ALA A 208 13.74 2.94 -15.02
C ALA A 208 13.76 1.42 -14.85
N LEU A 209 12.61 0.83 -14.52
CA LEU A 209 12.51 -0.61 -14.41
C LEU A 209 12.86 -1.26 -15.77
N PRO A 210 13.74 -2.29 -15.80
CA PRO A 210 14.06 -3.00 -17.04
C PRO A 210 12.79 -3.52 -17.75
N PRO A 211 12.77 -3.61 -19.10
CA PRO A 211 11.59 -4.08 -19.84
C PRO A 211 11.13 -5.49 -19.48
N ASP A 212 12.06 -6.31 -19.00
CA ASP A 212 11.87 -7.70 -18.59
C ASP A 212 11.71 -7.85 -17.07
N ALA A 213 11.43 -6.75 -16.36
CA ALA A 213 11.15 -6.76 -14.94
C ALA A 213 9.73 -6.29 -14.64
N CYS A 214 9.11 -6.84 -13.60
CA CYS A 214 7.74 -6.51 -13.22
C CYS A 214 7.50 -6.62 -11.70
N PHE A 215 6.44 -5.99 -11.23
CA PHE A 215 5.99 -6.17 -9.84
C PHE A 215 5.23 -7.49 -9.68
N VAL A 216 5.56 -8.19 -8.61
CA VAL A 216 4.93 -9.44 -8.20
C VAL A 216 4.52 -9.34 -6.73
N ILE A 217 3.58 -10.17 -6.32
CA ILE A 217 3.07 -10.24 -4.96
C ILE A 217 3.26 -11.65 -4.43
N ARG A 218 3.65 -11.77 -3.15
CA ARG A 218 3.76 -13.06 -2.48
C ARG A 218 2.36 -13.58 -2.20
N TYR A 219 2.16 -14.88 -2.28
CA TYR A 219 0.86 -15.47 -1.96
C TYR A 219 0.38 -15.09 -0.55
N SER A 220 1.27 -15.09 0.45
CA SER A 220 0.95 -14.67 1.82
C SER A 220 0.56 -13.19 1.95
N GLU A 221 1.05 -12.32 1.06
CA GLU A 221 0.63 -10.91 1.02
C GLU A 221 -0.73 -10.76 0.34
N LEU A 222 -1.03 -11.60 -0.65
CA LEU A 222 -2.35 -11.67 -1.27
C LEU A 222 -3.42 -12.14 -0.27
N GLU A 223 -3.11 -13.17 0.53
CA GLU A 223 -4.00 -13.65 1.60
C GLU A 223 -4.39 -12.54 2.59
N LYS A 224 -3.47 -11.62 2.92
CA LYS A 224 -3.80 -10.45 3.75
C LYS A 224 -4.89 -9.59 3.13
N LEU A 225 -4.83 -9.32 1.82
CA LEU A 225 -5.87 -8.55 1.12
C LEU A 225 -7.22 -9.26 1.14
N ILE A 226 -7.17 -10.58 0.94
CA ILE A 226 -8.35 -11.44 0.94
C ILE A 226 -9.02 -11.39 2.32
N ASN A 227 -8.26 -11.57 3.40
CA ASN A 227 -8.78 -11.53 4.77
C ASN A 227 -9.29 -10.13 5.14
N MET A 228 -8.59 -9.06 4.76
CA MET A 228 -9.08 -7.68 4.96
C MET A 228 -10.43 -7.44 4.27
N SER A 229 -10.66 -8.07 3.11
CA SER A 229 -11.93 -7.94 2.37
C SER A 229 -13.06 -8.72 3.02
N PHE A 230 -12.75 -9.79 3.77
CA PHE A 230 -13.71 -10.54 4.59
C PHE A 230 -14.00 -9.88 5.94
N ASP A 231 -13.05 -9.09 6.45
CA ASP A 231 -13.18 -8.34 7.70
C ASP A 231 -13.82 -6.96 7.53
N ILE A 232 -14.11 -6.50 6.30
CA ILE A 232 -15.09 -5.43 6.13
C ILE A 232 -16.39 -6.06 6.59
N PRO A 233 -16.92 -5.71 7.77
CA PRO A 233 -18.30 -6.02 8.03
C PRO A 233 -19.00 -5.33 6.87
N THR A 234 -19.83 -6.06 6.13
CA THR A 234 -20.98 -5.38 5.54
C THR A 234 -21.49 -4.40 6.60
N PRO A 235 -21.94 -3.19 6.25
CA PRO A 235 -22.74 -2.44 7.20
C PRO A 235 -24.00 -3.27 7.45
N GLU A 236 -23.86 -4.33 8.26
CA GLU A 236 -24.91 -4.94 9.02
C GLU A 236 -25.47 -3.74 9.74
N ALA A 237 -26.67 -3.35 9.29
CA ALA A 237 -27.47 -2.29 9.85
C ALA A 237 -27.16 -2.23 11.34
N SER A 238 -26.48 -1.15 11.75
CA SER A 238 -26.01 -0.90 13.11
C SER A 238 -26.92 -1.64 14.07
N SER A 239 -26.45 -2.75 14.64
CA SER A 239 -27.32 -3.60 15.43
C SER A 239 -27.93 -2.69 16.50
N THR A 240 -29.23 -2.42 16.38
CA THR A 240 -30.01 -1.59 17.34
C THR A 240 -30.20 -2.38 18.63
N ARG A 241 -29.21 -3.16 19.05
CA ARG A 241 -29.30 -4.11 20.14
C ARG A 241 -28.74 -3.46 21.39
N ILE A 242 -29.66 -3.00 22.22
CA ILE A 242 -29.37 -2.58 23.59
C ILE A 242 -28.77 -3.79 24.35
N SER A 243 -27.64 -3.57 25.04
CA SER A 243 -26.97 -4.61 25.84
C SER A 243 -27.85 -5.02 27.03
N THR A 244 -27.72 -6.26 27.50
CA THR A 244 -28.53 -6.77 28.63
C THR A 244 -28.42 -5.91 29.90
N PRO A 245 -27.24 -5.42 30.32
CA PRO A 245 -27.15 -4.51 31.48
C PRO A 245 -27.92 -3.20 31.26
N LEU A 246 -27.83 -2.62 30.07
CA LEU A 246 -28.53 -1.38 29.73
C LEU A 246 -30.05 -1.60 29.63
N SER A 247 -30.49 -2.75 29.10
CA SER A 247 -31.91 -3.16 29.11
C SER A 247 -32.47 -3.26 30.54
N ARG A 248 -31.70 -3.78 31.50
CA ARG A 248 -32.11 -3.87 32.91
C ARG A 248 -32.20 -2.50 33.57
N LEU A 249 -31.19 -1.64 33.37
CA LEU A 249 -31.21 -0.26 33.86
C LEU A 249 -32.38 0.52 33.28
N PHE A 250 -32.62 0.37 31.99
CA PHE A 250 -33.72 1.01 31.28
C PHE A 250 -35.09 0.53 31.81
N TRP A 251 -35.26 -0.77 32.03
CA TRP A 251 -36.47 -1.31 32.63
C TRP A 251 -36.70 -0.79 34.05
N LEU A 252 -35.66 -0.73 34.88
CA LEU A 252 -35.72 -0.17 36.24
C LEU A 252 -36.13 1.31 36.22
N ALA A 253 -35.54 2.10 35.33
CA ALA A 253 -35.88 3.52 35.17
C ALA A 253 -37.36 3.71 34.79
N CYS A 254 -37.88 2.89 33.88
CA CYS A 254 -39.31 2.89 33.55
C CYS A 254 -40.19 2.44 34.71
N LYS A 255 -39.74 1.47 35.51
CA LYS A 255 -40.55 0.87 36.60
C LYS A 255 -40.73 1.80 37.78
N HIS A 256 -39.69 2.57 38.10
CA HIS A 256 -39.66 3.51 39.23
C HIS A 256 -40.11 4.93 38.86
N ASN A 257 -40.59 5.15 37.64
CA ASN A 257 -41.16 6.43 37.23
C ASN A 257 -42.70 6.34 37.20
N ASP A 258 -43.36 7.07 38.11
CA ASP A 258 -44.81 7.00 38.32
C ASP A 258 -45.64 7.33 37.06
N ALA A 259 -45.13 8.20 36.19
CA ALA A 259 -45.83 8.61 34.97
C ALA A 259 -45.85 7.54 33.89
N ILE A 260 -44.80 6.71 33.80
CA ILE A 260 -44.61 5.75 32.69
C ILE A 260 -44.63 4.27 33.13
N SER A 261 -44.56 3.98 34.43
CA SER A 261 -44.61 2.62 34.99
C SER A 261 -45.84 1.81 34.54
N PRO A 262 -47.06 2.39 34.47
CA PRO A 262 -48.25 1.69 33.96
C PRO A 262 -48.17 1.31 32.46
N LEU A 263 -47.21 1.88 31.73
CA LEU A 263 -47.08 1.73 30.27
C LEU A 263 -45.95 0.76 29.88
N ILE A 264 -45.25 0.13 30.83
CA ILE A 264 -44.16 -0.82 30.56
C ILE A 264 -44.59 -1.96 29.64
N GLU A 265 -45.83 -2.44 29.77
CA GLU A 265 -46.39 -3.50 28.92
C GLU A 265 -46.88 -2.99 27.55
N LYS A 266 -46.84 -1.67 27.32
CA LYS A 266 -47.32 -0.99 26.10
C LYS A 266 -46.17 -0.23 25.43
N PRO A 267 -45.16 -0.93 24.87
CA PRO A 267 -43.92 -0.33 24.37
C PRO A 267 -44.15 0.77 23.32
N TYR A 268 -45.14 0.63 22.44
CA TYR A 268 -45.42 1.67 21.43
C TYR A 268 -46.01 2.97 22.01
N LYS A 269 -46.65 2.92 23.19
CA LYS A 269 -47.09 4.15 23.89
C LYS A 269 -45.94 4.82 24.64
N LEU A 270 -44.99 4.03 25.15
CA LEU A 270 -43.75 4.55 25.71
C LEU A 270 -42.89 5.21 24.63
N LEU A 271 -42.85 4.62 23.43
CA LEU A 271 -42.11 5.18 22.30
C LEU A 271 -42.56 6.62 22.00
N SER A 272 -43.87 6.88 21.91
CA SER A 272 -44.36 8.24 21.66
C SER A 272 -43.98 9.25 22.76
N ILE A 273 -43.89 8.80 24.01
CA ILE A 273 -43.47 9.65 25.13
C ILE A 273 -41.97 9.96 25.02
N PHE A 274 -41.15 8.95 24.74
CA PHE A 274 -39.71 9.13 24.58
C PHE A 274 -39.35 9.97 23.36
N GLU A 275 -40.07 9.85 22.24
CA GLU A 275 -39.89 10.71 21.07
C GLU A 275 -40.25 12.17 21.39
N GLN A 276 -41.30 12.39 22.20
CA GLN A 276 -41.67 13.73 22.64
C GLN A 276 -40.62 14.34 23.58
N TRP A 277 -40.09 13.56 24.53
CA TRP A 277 -39.01 14.01 25.42
C TRP A 277 -37.71 14.27 24.65
N ALA A 278 -37.33 13.36 23.75
CA ALA A 278 -36.19 13.51 22.87
C ALA A 278 -36.30 14.79 22.03
N SER A 279 -37.48 15.07 21.46
CA SER A 279 -37.71 16.29 20.70
C SER A 279 -37.63 17.56 21.56
N ALA A 280 -38.06 17.52 22.82
CA ALA A 280 -37.96 18.66 23.74
C ALA A 280 -36.51 18.99 24.09
N ASP A 281 -35.65 17.98 24.18
CA ASP A 281 -34.23 18.11 24.53
C ASP A 281 -33.31 18.19 23.29
N GLY A 282 -33.87 18.28 22.08
CA GLY A 282 -33.12 18.42 20.82
C GLY A 282 -32.43 17.14 20.32
N ILE A 283 -32.84 15.97 20.82
CA ILE A 283 -32.35 14.66 20.39
C ILE A 283 -33.10 14.23 19.12
N THR A 284 -32.38 14.03 18.02
CA THR A 284 -32.96 13.73 16.69
C THR A 284 -32.97 12.25 16.30
N ASP A 285 -32.42 11.39 17.15
CA ASP A 285 -32.30 9.95 16.87
C ASP A 285 -33.66 9.26 16.91
N ARG A 286 -33.93 8.41 15.90
CA ARG A 286 -35.17 7.63 15.83
C ARG A 286 -35.03 6.31 16.57
N LEU A 287 -35.87 6.10 17.58
CA LEU A 287 -35.95 4.83 18.30
C LEU A 287 -36.96 3.90 17.62
N SER A 288 -36.60 2.63 17.40
CA SER A 288 -37.54 1.63 16.90
C SER A 288 -38.39 1.05 18.04
N GLY A 289 -39.71 1.00 17.86
CA GLY A 289 -40.63 0.36 18.82
C GLY A 289 -40.31 -1.11 19.09
N ASP A 290 -39.79 -1.85 18.10
CA ASP A 290 -39.39 -3.25 18.26
C ASP A 290 -38.10 -3.40 19.07
N THR A 291 -37.18 -2.44 18.91
CA THR A 291 -35.98 -2.35 19.74
C THR A 291 -36.35 -2.07 21.20
N LEU A 292 -37.27 -1.14 21.42
CA LEU A 292 -37.79 -0.78 22.74
C LEU A 292 -38.50 -1.96 23.42
N LYS A 293 -39.38 -2.66 22.70
CA LYS A 293 -40.06 -3.87 23.18
C LYS A 293 -39.07 -4.97 23.58
N THR A 294 -38.07 -5.21 22.75
CA THR A 294 -37.05 -6.23 23.01
C THR A 294 -36.21 -5.88 24.24
N ALA A 295 -35.85 -4.60 24.41
CA ALA A 295 -35.11 -4.13 25.57
C ALA A 295 -35.91 -4.27 26.87
N LEU A 296 -37.20 -3.88 26.88
CA LEU A 296 -38.05 -4.01 28.07
C LEU A 296 -38.26 -5.47 28.48
N ASN A 297 -38.53 -6.36 27.52
CA ASN A 297 -38.70 -7.79 27.78
C ASN A 297 -37.42 -8.47 28.27
N ARG A 298 -36.26 -8.01 27.81
CA ARG A 298 -34.95 -8.52 28.24
C ARG A 298 -34.54 -7.96 29.61
N GLY A 299 -34.96 -6.74 29.92
CA GLY A 299 -34.66 -6.05 31.17
C GLY A 299 -35.55 -6.46 32.34
N SER A 300 -36.73 -7.02 32.07
CA SER A 300 -37.65 -7.48 33.11
C SER A 300 -37.08 -8.67 33.89
N PRO A 301 -37.35 -8.75 35.20
CA PRO A 301 -36.97 -9.91 36.00
C PRO A 301 -37.73 -11.14 35.49
N SER A 302 -37.03 -12.26 35.29
CA SER A 302 -37.65 -13.52 34.90
C SER A 302 -38.60 -14.00 36.01
N PRO A 303 -39.79 -14.52 35.68
CA PRO A 303 -40.73 -14.99 36.70
C PRO A 303 -40.27 -16.33 37.26
N THR A 304 -39.41 -16.29 38.29
CA THR A 304 -39.15 -17.27 39.37
C THR A 304 -37.84 -16.82 40.06
N SER A 305 -37.74 -16.61 41.38
CA SER A 305 -38.40 -17.28 42.49
C SER A 305 -38.86 -16.29 43.57
N SER A 306 -40.15 -16.31 43.86
CA SER A 306 -40.61 -16.29 45.25
C SER A 306 -39.99 -17.47 45.97
N SER A 307 -38.96 -17.20 46.76
CA SER A 307 -38.57 -18.02 47.90
C SER A 307 -38.86 -17.18 49.14
N ASN A 308 -39.62 -17.77 50.06
CA ASN A 308 -39.94 -17.26 51.40
C ASN A 308 -38.76 -16.58 52.09
#